data_AF-A0A816M2K3-F1
#
_entry.id   AF-A0A816M2K3-F1
#
_cell.length_a   1.000
_cell.length_b   1.000
_cell.length_c   1.000
_cell.angle_alpha   90.00
_cell.angle_beta   90.00
_cell.angle_gamma   90.00
#
_symmetry.space_group_name_H-M   'P 1'
#
loop_
_entity.id
_entity.type
_entity.pdbx_description
1 polymer ?
#
loop_
_entity_poly.entity_id
_entity_poly.type
_entity_poly.pdbx_seq_one_letter_code
_entity_poly.pdbx_strand_id
1 'polypeptide(L)'
;MHPLNFDIIYLWNRSVKGVVVFFLPPQSPCFVSNLASKARIASNTRQVNGALVCNSLVSSRMSWSRNYSVKEINFGVEARALMLKGVEELADAVRVTMGPKGCNVVIEQSWGAPKVTKDVVTVAKSIEFKDKVKNVGASLVKQVANATNDVGGDGTTCATVLTMAILTEGCKSVAAGMNAMDLRRGISMPVDAVVTNLKSRARMISTSEEIAQVGTISANGEREIGELIAKAMERVGKEGVITIQDGKTLINDWTEVIHPLTLSPIRKPKNVNWKSLSFLSMRRRSHPSTL
;
A
#
# COMPACT_ATOMS: atom_id res chain seq x y z
N MET A 1 -10.54 33.61 -31.50
CA MET A 1 -11.50 32.60 -32.00
C MET A 1 -10.70 31.38 -32.43
N HIS A 2 -10.48 30.45 -31.50
CA HIS A 2 -10.16 29.03 -31.66
C HIS A 2 -10.00 28.47 -30.21
N PRO A 3 -10.66 27.36 -29.86
CA PRO A 3 -10.82 26.95 -28.47
C PRO A 3 -9.60 26.12 -28.03
N LEU A 4 -9.02 26.46 -26.87
CA LEU A 4 -8.07 25.58 -26.21
C LEU A 4 -8.85 24.46 -25.52
N ASN A 5 -8.78 23.26 -26.10
CA ASN A 5 -9.21 22.01 -25.46
C ASN A 5 -8.34 21.77 -24.22
N PHE A 6 -8.97 21.76 -23.05
CA PHE A 6 -8.38 21.22 -21.83
C PHE A 6 -8.80 19.75 -21.71
N ASP A 7 -7.86 18.84 -21.93
CA ASP A 7 -8.05 17.42 -21.62
C ASP A 7 -8.00 17.24 -20.09
N ILE A 8 -9.18 17.12 -19.48
CA ILE A 8 -9.35 16.76 -18.08
C ILE A 8 -9.32 15.23 -17.99
N ILE A 9 -8.23 14.67 -17.47
CA ILE A 9 -8.14 13.24 -17.16
C ILE A 9 -8.89 12.98 -15.85
N TYR A 10 -10.11 12.43 -15.95
CA TYR A 10 -10.84 11.88 -14.80
C TYR A 10 -10.38 10.44 -14.52
N LEU A 11 -9.59 10.23 -13.46
CA LEU A 11 -9.41 8.90 -12.88
C LEU A 11 -10.51 8.63 -11.85
N TRP A 12 -11.54 7.91 -12.28
CA TRP A 12 -12.63 7.44 -11.41
C TRP A 12 -12.18 6.19 -10.64
N ASN A 13 -11.88 6.31 -9.35
CA ASN A 13 -11.70 5.15 -8.47
C ASN A 13 -13.01 4.88 -7.71
N ARG A 14 -13.65 3.73 -7.98
CA ARG A 14 -15.00 3.40 -7.47
C ARG A 14 -15.02 2.85 -6.04
N SER A 15 -13.87 2.75 -5.35
CA SER A 15 -13.80 2.25 -3.97
C SER A 15 -13.56 3.35 -2.93
N VAL A 16 -12.99 4.49 -3.33
CA VAL A 16 -12.68 5.60 -2.42
C VAL A 16 -13.51 6.81 -2.85
N LYS A 17 -14.39 7.30 -1.97
CA LYS A 17 -15.08 8.58 -2.19
C LYS A 17 -14.07 9.73 -2.13
N GLY A 18 -13.36 9.99 -3.24
CA GLY A 18 -12.42 11.08 -3.33
C GLY A 18 -11.81 11.21 -4.72
N VAL A 19 -12.04 12.35 -5.36
CA VAL A 19 -11.26 12.83 -6.50
C VAL A 19 -10.17 13.73 -5.92
N VAL A 20 -8.91 13.46 -6.23
CA VAL A 20 -7.80 14.37 -5.93
C VAL A 20 -7.42 15.04 -7.24
N VAL A 21 -7.71 16.33 -7.37
CA VAL A 21 -7.32 17.15 -8.52
C VAL A 21 -6.11 17.97 -8.09
N PHE A 22 -4.97 17.79 -8.76
CA PHE A 22 -3.80 18.64 -8.60
C PHE A 22 -3.85 19.75 -9.65
N PHE A 23 -3.98 21.01 -9.21
CA PHE A 23 -3.71 22.18 -10.04
C PHE A 23 -2.39 22.81 -9.58
N LEU A 24 -1.48 23.04 -10.54
CA LEU A 24 -0.38 23.98 -10.36
C LEU A 24 -0.95 25.41 -10.35
N PRO A 25 -0.56 26.28 -9.41
CA PRO A 25 -0.98 27.68 -9.43
C PRO A 25 -0.12 28.48 -10.41
N PRO A 26 -0.69 29.38 -11.23
CA PRO A 26 0.04 30.53 -11.76
C PRO A 26 0.02 31.69 -10.74
N GLN A 27 1.01 32.57 -10.87
CA GLN A 27 1.37 33.62 -9.92
C GLN A 27 0.32 34.76 -9.80
N SER A 28 0.36 35.44 -8.65
CA SER A 28 -0.46 36.58 -8.12
C SER A 28 -0.45 37.88 -9.00
N PRO A 29 -1.13 39.04 -8.69
CA PRO A 29 -1.82 39.46 -7.43
C PRO A 29 -3.13 40.34 -7.54
N CYS A 30 -3.69 40.72 -6.37
CA CYS A 30 -4.55 41.90 -6.04
C CYS A 30 -6.03 41.99 -6.51
N PHE A 31 -7.00 42.01 -5.56
CA PHE A 31 -7.99 43.11 -5.38
C PHE A 31 -8.87 42.95 -4.11
N VAL A 32 -9.26 44.08 -3.52
CA VAL A 32 -10.03 44.26 -2.27
C VAL A 32 -11.54 44.34 -2.54
N SER A 33 -12.40 43.79 -1.67
CA SER A 33 -13.55 44.50 -1.04
C SER A 33 -14.51 43.61 -0.22
N ASN A 34 -14.80 44.10 1.00
CA ASN A 34 -16.01 44.09 1.83
C ASN A 34 -17.12 43.03 1.62
N LEU A 35 -17.60 42.42 2.71
CA LEU A 35 -18.84 42.83 3.39
C LEU A 35 -19.07 42.09 4.72
N ALA A 36 -19.58 42.84 5.69
CA ALA A 36 -20.02 42.44 7.03
C ALA A 36 -21.02 41.25 7.04
N SER A 37 -21.18 40.49 8.12
CA SER A 37 -22.13 40.86 9.18
C SER A 37 -21.99 40.05 10.47
N LYS A 38 -22.02 40.80 11.58
CA LYS A 38 -22.20 40.50 13.01
C LYS A 38 -23.00 39.24 13.37
N ALA A 39 -22.50 38.51 14.37
CA ALA A 39 -23.32 37.81 15.37
C ALA A 39 -22.87 38.26 16.76
N ARG A 40 -23.81 38.80 17.56
CA ARG A 40 -23.62 39.18 18.96
C ARG A 40 -24.80 38.64 19.78
N ILE A 41 -24.48 37.71 20.68
CA ILE A 41 -24.92 37.55 22.09
C ILE A 41 -26.41 37.73 22.41
N ALA A 42 -27.03 36.74 23.07
CA ALA A 42 -27.70 36.91 24.36
C ALA A 42 -28.18 35.59 24.99
N SER A 43 -27.70 35.37 26.21
CA SER A 43 -28.20 34.51 27.29
C SER A 43 -29.52 35.04 27.90
N ASN A 44 -30.43 34.19 28.39
CA ASN A 44 -30.84 34.11 29.81
C ASN A 44 -31.99 33.11 30.10
N THR A 45 -32.01 32.63 31.33
CA THR A 45 -32.87 31.64 32.01
C THR A 45 -34.30 32.13 32.33
N ARG A 46 -35.32 31.25 32.29
CA ARG A 46 -36.44 31.22 33.27
C ARG A 46 -37.33 29.97 33.16
N GLN A 47 -37.68 29.43 34.33
CA GLN A 47 -38.57 28.29 34.58
C GLN A 47 -39.94 28.82 35.04
N VAL A 48 -41.06 28.34 34.47
CA VAL A 48 -42.39 28.37 35.12
C VAL A 48 -43.25 27.20 34.61
N ASN A 49 -43.93 26.54 35.54
CA ASN A 49 -44.85 25.42 35.36
C ASN A 49 -46.15 25.81 34.61
N GLY A 50 -46.73 24.87 33.85
CA GLY A 50 -48.08 25.01 33.31
C GLY A 50 -48.40 23.92 32.29
N ALA A 51 -49.24 22.96 32.68
CA ALA A 51 -49.71 21.89 31.83
C ALA A 51 -50.58 22.46 30.69
N LEU A 52 -50.19 22.19 29.44
CA LEU A 52 -51.08 22.12 28.29
C LEU A 52 -50.58 20.98 27.40
N VAL A 53 -51.32 19.89 27.45
CA VAL A 53 -51.21 18.76 26.53
C VAL A 53 -51.61 19.27 25.15
N CYS A 54 -50.62 19.64 24.34
CA CYS A 54 -50.81 19.83 22.90
C CYS A 54 -50.17 18.64 22.19
N ASN A 55 -51.05 17.83 21.62
CA ASN A 55 -50.74 16.70 20.76
C ASN A 55 -50.12 17.24 19.46
N SER A 56 -48.83 17.59 19.47
CA SER A 56 -48.10 17.96 18.27
C SER A 56 -47.18 16.80 17.89
N LEU A 57 -47.52 16.18 16.76
CA LEU A 57 -46.69 15.27 15.98
C LEU A 57 -45.20 15.48 16.27
N VAL A 58 -44.55 14.50 16.90
CA VAL A 58 -43.10 14.39 16.91
C VAL A 58 -42.71 14.11 15.46
N SER A 59 -42.61 15.18 14.68
CA SER A 59 -41.86 15.17 13.44
C SER A 59 -40.43 14.91 13.88
N SER A 60 -40.02 13.65 13.79
CA SER A 60 -38.65 13.21 13.92
C SER A 60 -37.84 14.01 12.91
N ARG A 61 -37.38 15.21 13.31
CA ARG A 61 -36.37 15.97 12.59
C ARG A 61 -35.12 15.13 12.74
N MET A 62 -35.00 14.16 11.85
CA MET A 62 -33.82 13.37 11.66
C MET A 62 -32.74 14.38 11.31
N SER A 63 -32.02 14.82 12.35
CA SER A 63 -30.83 15.63 12.22
C SER A 63 -29.84 14.75 11.48
N TRP A 64 -29.88 14.84 10.15
CA TRP A 64 -28.81 14.35 9.31
C TRP A 64 -27.59 15.19 9.67
N SER A 65 -26.87 14.74 10.70
CA SER A 65 -25.51 15.18 10.92
C SER A 65 -24.73 14.74 9.69
N ARG A 66 -24.58 15.67 8.74
CA ARG A 66 -23.66 15.47 7.64
C ARG A 66 -22.28 15.43 8.28
N ASN A 67 -21.72 14.23 8.41
CA ASN A 67 -20.34 14.00 8.84
C ASN A 67 -19.40 14.61 7.77
N TYR A 68 -19.26 15.94 7.77
CA TYR A 68 -18.17 16.59 7.08
C TYR A 68 -16.96 16.49 7.99
N SER A 69 -16.04 15.59 7.64
CA SER A 69 -14.72 15.62 8.23
C SER A 69 -14.02 16.89 7.78
N VAL A 70 -13.69 17.76 8.74
CA VAL A 70 -12.81 18.90 8.49
C VAL A 70 -11.46 18.33 8.06
N LYS A 71 -10.98 18.74 6.88
CA LYS A 71 -9.69 18.32 6.34
C LYS A 71 -8.66 19.39 6.60
N GLU A 72 -7.55 18.98 7.20
CA GLU A 72 -6.35 19.81 7.35
C GLU A 72 -5.52 19.68 6.07
N ILE A 73 -4.96 20.80 5.61
CA ILE A 73 -4.18 20.85 4.37
C ILE A 73 -2.85 21.52 4.67
N ASN A 74 -1.76 20.77 4.52
CA ASN A 74 -0.40 21.23 4.78
C ASN A 74 0.34 21.36 3.44
N PHE A 75 1.16 22.40 3.30
CA PHE A 75 1.83 22.73 2.05
C PHE A 75 3.34 22.84 2.20
N GLY A 76 4.04 22.78 1.07
CA GLY A 76 5.44 23.17 0.97
C GLY A 76 6.41 22.23 1.69
N VAL A 77 7.46 22.84 2.25
CA VAL A 77 8.61 22.15 2.86
C VAL A 77 8.25 21.49 4.18
N GLU A 78 7.39 22.13 4.98
CA GLU A 78 6.97 21.63 6.30
C GLU A 78 6.23 20.29 6.19
N ALA A 79 5.29 20.19 5.25
CA ALA A 79 4.58 18.93 4.99
C ALA A 79 5.55 17.81 4.57
N ARG A 80 6.52 18.11 3.70
CA ARG A 80 7.54 17.14 3.27
C ARG A 80 8.45 16.72 4.41
N ALA A 81 8.85 17.64 5.29
CA ALA A 81 9.67 17.33 6.45
C ALA A 81 8.95 16.42 7.45
N LEU A 82 7.65 16.66 7.69
CA LEU A 82 6.84 15.78 8.55
C LEU A 82 6.64 14.39 7.94
N MET A 83 6.41 14.31 6.63
CA MET A 83 6.34 13.03 5.92
C MET A 83 7.67 12.28 5.99
N LEU A 84 8.80 12.98 5.78
CA LEU A 84 10.14 12.41 5.83
C LEU A 84 10.42 11.78 7.20
N LYS A 85 10.10 12.48 8.30
CA LYS A 85 10.24 11.93 9.66
C LYS A 85 9.47 10.63 9.86
N GLY A 86 8.29 10.50 9.26
CA GLY A 86 7.49 9.27 9.33
C GLY A 86 8.12 8.11 8.55
N VAL A 87 8.77 8.42 7.44
CA VAL A 87 9.53 7.44 6.65
C VAL A 87 10.79 7.01 7.38
N GLU A 88 11.55 7.95 7.93
CA GLU A 88 12.79 7.69 8.68
C GLU A 88 12.54 6.81 9.90
N GLU A 89 11.54 7.14 10.74
CA GLU A 89 11.24 6.34 11.93
C GLU A 89 10.76 4.92 11.59
N LEU A 90 9.96 4.75 10.54
CA LEU A 90 9.56 3.42 10.09
C LEU A 90 10.75 2.65 9.51
N ALA A 91 11.59 3.30 8.71
CA ALA A 91 12.74 2.67 8.08
C ALA A 91 13.82 2.31 9.10
N ASP A 92 14.06 3.12 10.13
CA ASP A 92 15.00 2.81 11.21
C ASP A 92 14.53 1.61 12.04
N ALA A 93 13.21 1.50 12.31
CA ALA A 93 12.63 0.33 12.98
C ALA A 93 12.75 -0.96 12.15
N VAL A 94 12.80 -0.85 10.82
CA VAL A 94 12.97 -1.98 9.91
C VAL A 94 14.45 -2.31 9.68
N ARG A 95 15.32 -1.30 9.61
CA ARG A 95 16.75 -1.48 9.29
C ARG A 95 17.46 -2.39 10.29
N VAL A 96 17.02 -2.39 11.55
CA VAL A 96 17.62 -3.24 12.60
C VAL A 96 17.47 -4.74 12.34
N THR A 97 16.52 -5.17 11.52
CA THR A 97 16.31 -6.60 11.19
C THR A 97 17.18 -7.07 10.04
N MET A 98 17.93 -6.17 9.40
CA MET A 98 18.67 -6.48 8.18
C MET A 98 19.89 -7.36 8.41
N GLY A 99 20.01 -8.43 7.62
CA GLY A 99 21.19 -9.30 7.55
C GLY A 99 21.30 -10.34 8.69
N PRO A 100 22.38 -11.15 8.70
CA PRO A 100 22.53 -12.27 9.63
C PRO A 100 22.69 -11.83 11.09
N LYS A 101 23.20 -10.60 11.30
CA LYS A 101 23.32 -9.94 12.61
C LYS A 101 22.12 -9.04 12.93
N GLY A 102 21.05 -9.14 12.15
CA GLY A 102 19.81 -8.40 12.39
C GLY A 102 19.19 -8.79 13.72
N CYS A 103 18.76 -7.78 14.47
CA CYS A 103 18.09 -7.92 15.75
C CYS A 103 16.61 -8.25 15.55
N ASN A 104 16.01 -8.89 16.56
CA ASN A 104 14.58 -9.12 16.58
C ASN A 104 13.83 -7.84 16.99
N VAL A 105 12.67 -7.61 16.40
CA VAL A 105 11.75 -6.55 16.81
C VAL A 105 10.62 -7.17 17.62
N VAL A 106 10.30 -6.54 18.75
CA VAL A 106 9.20 -6.96 19.63
C VAL A 106 8.02 -6.06 19.35
N ILE A 107 6.89 -6.67 19.00
CA ILE A 107 5.64 -5.99 18.66
C ILE A 107 4.61 -6.31 19.74
N GLU A 108 4.06 -5.25 20.35
CA GLU A 108 2.93 -5.39 21.26
C GLU A 108 1.68 -5.84 20.50
N GLN A 109 0.98 -6.83 21.04
CA GLN A 109 -0.31 -7.28 20.53
C GLN A 109 -1.42 -6.86 21.49
N SER A 110 -2.58 -6.49 20.96
CA SER A 110 -3.72 -6.07 21.79
C SER A 110 -4.25 -7.16 22.72
N TRP A 111 -3.99 -8.43 22.40
CA TRP A 111 -4.29 -9.58 23.24
C TRP A 111 -3.18 -10.63 23.10
N GLY A 112 -2.83 -11.27 24.23
CA GLY A 112 -1.85 -12.35 24.26
C GLY A 112 -0.41 -11.87 24.52
N ALA A 113 0.55 -12.72 24.16
CA ALA A 113 1.97 -12.45 24.34
C ALA A 113 2.50 -11.53 23.22
N PRO A 114 3.52 -10.69 23.49
CA PRO A 114 4.14 -9.87 22.46
C PRO A 114 4.77 -10.74 21.36
N LYS A 115 4.63 -10.31 20.10
CA LYS A 115 5.18 -11.02 18.95
C LYS A 115 6.62 -10.59 18.72
N VAL A 116 7.54 -11.53 18.79
CA VAL A 116 8.94 -11.33 18.42
C VAL A 116 9.11 -11.74 16.97
N THR A 117 9.60 -10.84 16.11
CA THR A 117 9.74 -11.15 14.67
C THR A 117 10.92 -10.43 14.02
N LYS A 118 11.45 -11.03 12.96
CA LYS A 118 12.36 -10.39 11.99
C LYS A 118 11.65 -10.02 10.68
N ASP A 119 10.37 -10.37 10.53
CA ASP A 119 9.61 -10.07 9.32
C ASP A 119 9.26 -8.59 9.24
N VAL A 120 9.84 -7.92 8.24
CA VAL A 120 9.67 -6.50 7.96
C VAL A 120 8.25 -6.14 7.60
N VAL A 121 7.53 -7.00 6.88
CA VAL A 121 6.17 -6.69 6.46
C VAL A 121 5.25 -6.62 7.67
N THR A 122 5.41 -7.55 8.62
CA THR A 122 4.69 -7.51 9.89
C THR A 122 5.08 -6.29 10.72
N VAL A 123 6.37 -5.96 10.84
CA VAL A 123 6.85 -4.78 11.58
C VAL A 123 6.26 -3.50 10.99
N ALA A 124 6.40 -3.29 9.68
CA ALA A 124 5.90 -2.10 8.98
C ALA A 124 4.38 -1.94 9.14
N LYS A 125 3.61 -3.04 9.12
CA LYS A 125 2.15 -2.99 9.33
C LYS A 125 1.80 -2.48 10.73
N SER A 126 2.52 -2.90 11.76
CA SER A 126 2.26 -2.54 13.15
C SER A 126 2.56 -1.08 13.52
N ILE A 127 3.40 -0.39 12.76
CA ILE A 127 3.81 1.00 13.06
C ILE A 127 2.75 1.99 12.58
N GLU A 128 2.07 2.67 13.50
CA GLU A 128 1.14 3.76 13.17
C GLU A 128 1.44 5.01 13.99
N PHE A 129 1.38 6.17 13.34
CA PHE A 129 1.68 7.45 13.99
C PHE A 129 0.39 8.24 14.28
N LYS A 130 0.36 8.92 15.44
CA LYS A 130 -0.75 9.82 15.82
C LYS A 130 -0.91 11.00 14.86
N ASP A 131 0.21 11.53 14.38
CA ASP A 131 0.22 12.59 13.38
C ASP A 131 -0.13 12.02 12.01
N LYS A 132 -1.18 12.57 11.39
CA LYS A 132 -1.70 12.11 10.10
C LYS A 132 -0.71 12.33 8.96
N VAL A 133 0.01 13.46 8.93
CA VAL A 133 0.94 13.78 7.83
C VAL A 133 2.13 12.84 7.88
N LYS A 134 2.64 12.59 9.08
CA LYS A 134 3.69 11.61 9.34
C LYS A 134 3.23 10.18 8.98
N ASN A 135 2.01 9.82 9.36
CA ASN A 135 1.44 8.51 9.05
C ASN A 135 1.22 8.28 7.54
N VAL A 136 0.95 9.35 6.76
CA VAL A 136 0.91 9.27 5.30
C VAL A 136 2.27 8.87 4.74
N GLY A 137 3.36 9.49 5.21
CA GLY A 137 4.72 9.10 4.82
C GLY A 137 5.01 7.63 5.11
N ALA A 138 4.74 7.19 6.35
CA ALA A 138 4.89 5.80 6.74
C ALA A 138 4.07 4.84 5.86
N SER A 139 2.81 5.19 5.56
CA SER A 139 1.90 4.38 4.74
C SER A 139 2.40 4.18 3.31
N LEU A 140 3.10 5.17 2.73
CA LEU A 140 3.71 5.03 1.41
C LEU A 140 4.82 3.98 1.43
N VAL A 141 5.65 3.95 2.47
CA VAL A 141 6.71 2.94 2.60
C VAL A 141 6.13 1.55 2.87
N LYS A 142 5.04 1.45 3.64
CA LYS A 142 4.30 0.19 3.81
C LYS A 142 3.82 -0.37 2.46
N GLN A 143 3.35 0.49 1.55
CA GLN A 143 2.95 0.08 0.21
C GLN A 143 4.12 -0.46 -0.61
N VAL A 144 5.29 0.18 -0.52
CA VAL A 144 6.51 -0.32 -1.16
C VAL A 144 6.88 -1.69 -0.61
N ALA A 145 6.91 -1.86 0.71
CA ALA A 145 7.24 -3.14 1.34
C ALA A 145 6.28 -4.26 0.93
N ASN A 146 4.97 -3.99 0.91
CA ASN A 146 3.97 -4.96 0.47
C ASN A 146 4.12 -5.31 -1.02
N ALA A 147 4.32 -4.30 -1.89
CA ALA A 147 4.50 -4.54 -3.33
C ALA A 147 5.76 -5.37 -3.62
N THR A 148 6.87 -5.12 -2.91
CA THR A 148 8.09 -5.92 -3.03
C THR A 148 7.86 -7.36 -2.54
N ASN A 149 7.12 -7.54 -1.44
CA ASN A 149 6.79 -8.86 -0.94
C ASN A 149 5.93 -9.66 -1.93
N ASP A 150 4.93 -9.01 -2.54
CA ASP A 150 4.01 -9.67 -3.48
C ASP A 150 4.70 -10.11 -4.79
N VAL A 151 5.71 -9.36 -5.24
CA VAL A 151 6.44 -9.67 -6.48
C VAL A 151 7.64 -10.58 -6.25
N GLY A 152 8.41 -10.33 -5.19
CA GLY A 152 9.71 -10.96 -4.96
C GLY A 152 9.75 -11.93 -3.78
N GLY A 153 8.83 -11.86 -2.82
CA GLY A 153 8.83 -12.68 -1.60
C GLY A 153 9.98 -12.40 -0.61
N ASP A 154 11.01 -11.66 -1.02
CA ASP A 154 12.17 -11.25 -0.22
C ASP A 154 12.64 -9.85 -0.67
N GLY A 155 13.59 -9.25 0.05
CA GLY A 155 14.16 -7.94 -0.26
C GLY A 155 13.34 -6.75 0.24
N THR A 156 12.32 -6.99 1.06
CA THR A 156 11.45 -5.95 1.63
C THR A 156 12.26 -4.97 2.49
N THR A 157 13.19 -5.46 3.32
CA THR A 157 14.12 -4.64 4.10
C THR A 157 14.96 -3.74 3.20
N CYS A 158 15.58 -4.30 2.16
CA CYS A 158 16.40 -3.55 1.21
C CYS A 158 15.57 -2.47 0.50
N ALA A 159 14.36 -2.80 0.05
CA ALA A 159 13.46 -1.85 -0.60
C ALA A 159 13.10 -0.67 0.30
N THR A 160 12.82 -0.91 1.59
CA THR A 160 12.50 0.17 2.55
C THR A 160 13.69 1.09 2.80
N VAL A 161 14.89 0.54 2.98
CA VAL A 161 16.11 1.33 3.22
C VAL A 161 16.48 2.14 1.98
N LEU A 162 16.38 1.56 0.78
CA LEU A 162 16.58 2.28 -0.48
C LEU A 162 15.55 3.40 -0.68
N THR A 163 14.29 3.14 -0.35
CA THR A 163 13.23 4.14 -0.44
C THR A 163 13.51 5.32 0.48
N MET A 164 13.91 5.06 1.73
CA MET A 164 14.31 6.10 2.67
C MET A 164 15.47 6.93 2.11
N ALA A 165 16.55 6.29 1.65
CA ALA A 165 17.72 7.00 1.13
C ALA A 165 17.37 7.90 -0.08
N ILE A 166 16.62 7.37 -1.05
CA ILE A 166 16.20 8.12 -2.24
C ILE A 166 15.28 9.28 -1.85
N LEU A 167 14.34 9.05 -0.92
CA LEU A 167 13.41 10.09 -0.50
C LEU A 167 14.11 11.21 0.28
N THR A 168 15.04 10.88 1.17
CA THR A 168 15.82 11.85 1.94
C THR A 168 16.63 12.76 1.02
N GLU A 169 17.36 12.20 0.06
CA GLU A 169 18.13 13.00 -0.91
C GLU A 169 17.23 13.75 -1.91
N GLY A 170 16.11 13.16 -2.30
CA GLY A 170 15.10 13.82 -3.12
C GLY A 170 14.47 15.03 -2.44
N CYS A 171 14.14 14.92 -1.15
CA CYS A 171 13.60 16.02 -0.36
C CYS A 171 14.60 17.18 -0.19
N LYS A 172 15.89 16.88 0.04
CA LYS A 172 16.96 17.89 0.06
C LYS A 172 17.08 18.61 -1.28
N SER A 173 17.03 17.86 -2.37
CA SER A 173 17.13 18.38 -3.73
C SER A 173 15.97 19.32 -4.08
N VAL A 174 14.74 18.94 -3.73
CA VAL A 174 13.55 19.80 -3.92
C VAL A 174 13.61 21.04 -3.03
N ALA A 175 14.13 20.92 -1.79
CA ALA A 175 14.31 22.07 -0.91
C ALA A 175 15.35 23.07 -1.46
N ALA A 176 16.33 22.61 -2.24
CA ALA A 176 17.27 23.47 -2.97
C ALA A 176 16.67 24.17 -4.21
N GLY A 177 15.38 23.96 -4.49
CA GLY A 177 14.67 24.60 -5.60
C GLY A 177 14.70 23.83 -6.91
N MET A 178 15.17 22.58 -6.93
CA MET A 178 15.09 21.73 -8.12
C MET A 178 13.67 21.26 -8.42
N ASN A 179 13.37 21.05 -9.69
CA ASN A 179 12.08 20.55 -10.14
C ASN A 179 11.89 19.06 -9.78
N ALA A 180 10.84 18.75 -9.02
CA ALA A 180 10.54 17.39 -8.58
C ALA A 180 10.28 16.40 -9.72
N MET A 181 9.69 16.87 -10.84
CA MET A 181 9.41 16.01 -11.98
C MET A 181 10.68 15.60 -12.72
N ASP A 182 11.64 16.52 -12.85
CA ASP A 182 12.92 16.24 -13.49
C ASP A 182 13.79 15.36 -12.59
N LEU A 183 13.76 15.57 -11.27
CA LEU A 183 14.39 14.65 -10.31
C LEU A 183 13.87 13.23 -10.44
N ARG A 184 12.54 13.04 -10.53
CA ARG A 184 11.96 11.71 -10.72
C ARG A 184 12.45 11.05 -12.01
N ARG A 185 12.45 11.79 -13.13
CA ARG A 185 12.97 11.28 -14.42
C ARG A 185 14.46 10.94 -14.33
N GLY A 186 15.23 11.81 -13.68
CA GLY A 186 16.66 11.62 -13.44
C GLY A 186 16.98 10.44 -12.52
N ILE A 187 16.08 10.03 -11.64
CA ILE A 187 16.21 8.79 -10.82
C ILE A 187 15.84 7.54 -11.65
N SER A 188 14.84 7.61 -12.52
CA SER A 188 14.43 6.45 -13.34
C SER A 188 15.53 5.99 -14.31
N MET A 189 16.24 6.93 -14.95
CA MET A 189 17.31 6.61 -15.91
C MET A 189 18.43 5.71 -15.34
N PRO A 190 19.07 6.03 -14.19
CA PRO A 190 20.09 5.17 -13.61
C PRO A 190 19.50 3.88 -13.04
N VAL A 191 18.25 3.87 -12.57
CA VAL A 191 17.58 2.63 -12.13
C VAL A 191 17.50 1.64 -13.29
N ASP A 192 17.08 2.09 -14.48
CA ASP A 192 17.00 1.22 -15.67
C ASP A 192 18.39 0.70 -16.09
N ALA A 193 19.42 1.55 -16.02
CA ALA A 193 20.80 1.15 -16.29
C ALA A 193 21.32 0.11 -15.28
N VAL A 194 21.03 0.29 -13.99
CA VAL A 194 21.40 -0.64 -12.91
C VAL A 194 20.68 -1.98 -13.11
N VAL A 195 19.38 -1.97 -13.40
CA VAL A 195 18.62 -3.20 -13.67
C VAL A 195 19.18 -3.96 -14.87
N THR A 196 19.56 -3.24 -15.93
CA THR A 196 20.19 -3.84 -17.11
C THR A 196 21.54 -4.48 -16.77
N ASN A 197 22.36 -3.80 -15.96
CA ASN A 197 23.63 -4.34 -15.50
C ASN A 197 23.47 -5.55 -14.57
N LEU A 198 22.46 -5.55 -13.70
CA LEU A 198 22.16 -6.70 -12.83
C LEU A 198 21.76 -7.92 -13.66
N LYS A 199 20.94 -7.72 -14.69
CA LYS A 199 20.55 -8.81 -15.62
C LYS A 199 21.74 -9.39 -16.38
N SER A 200 22.70 -8.56 -16.81
CA SER A 200 23.89 -9.07 -17.53
C SER A 200 24.84 -9.85 -16.62
N ARG A 201 24.79 -9.63 -15.30
CA ARG A 201 25.59 -10.34 -14.30
C ARG A 201 24.87 -11.55 -13.69
N ALA A 202 23.57 -11.71 -13.96
CA ALA A 202 22.78 -12.81 -13.41
C ALA A 202 23.27 -14.15 -13.96
N ARG A 203 23.47 -15.12 -13.06
CA ARG A 203 23.79 -16.51 -13.42
C ARG A 203 22.58 -17.38 -13.10
N MET A 204 22.18 -18.20 -14.07
CA MET A 204 21.08 -19.14 -13.87
C MET A 204 21.53 -20.28 -12.97
N ILE A 205 20.72 -20.57 -11.94
CA ILE A 205 20.96 -21.65 -10.99
C ILE A 205 20.58 -22.98 -11.63
N SER A 206 21.46 -23.97 -11.52
CA SER A 206 21.26 -25.29 -12.13
C SER A 206 21.44 -26.45 -11.15
N THR A 207 22.23 -26.26 -10.10
CA THR A 207 22.56 -27.32 -9.14
C THR A 207 21.67 -27.27 -7.90
N SER A 208 21.41 -28.43 -7.29
CA SER A 208 20.69 -28.51 -6.01
C SER A 208 21.45 -27.84 -4.86
N GLU A 209 22.78 -27.83 -4.92
CA GLU A 209 23.64 -27.13 -3.95
C GLU A 209 23.42 -25.62 -3.99
N GLU A 210 23.34 -25.01 -5.18
CA GLU A 210 23.04 -23.58 -5.33
C GLU A 210 21.64 -23.23 -4.81
N ILE A 211 20.65 -24.12 -5.00
CA ILE A 211 19.30 -23.94 -4.44
C ILE A 211 19.35 -23.98 -2.90
N ALA A 212 20.08 -24.94 -2.33
CA ALA A 212 20.25 -25.05 -0.89
C ALA A 212 20.95 -23.81 -0.32
N GLN A 213 21.95 -23.27 -1.03
CA GLN A 213 22.64 -22.03 -0.63
C GLN A 213 21.68 -20.84 -0.58
N VAL A 214 20.86 -20.64 -1.62
CA VAL A 214 19.87 -19.56 -1.63
C VAL A 214 18.86 -19.73 -0.50
N GLY A 215 18.33 -20.94 -0.32
CA GLY A 215 17.39 -21.25 0.76
C GLY A 215 18.00 -21.00 2.15
N THR A 216 19.26 -21.38 2.34
CA THR A 216 19.99 -21.17 3.60
C THR A 216 20.18 -19.68 3.89
N ILE A 217 20.55 -18.88 2.90
CA ILE A 217 20.76 -17.43 3.08
C ILE A 217 19.44 -16.73 3.40
N SER A 218 18.37 -17.05 2.69
CA SER A 218 17.03 -16.49 2.95
C SER A 218 16.48 -16.95 4.31
N ALA A 219 16.82 -18.15 4.78
CA ALA A 219 16.50 -18.64 6.11
C ALA A 219 17.44 -18.14 7.21
N ASN A 220 18.06 -16.96 7.05
CA ASN A 220 18.95 -16.34 8.04
C ASN A 220 20.16 -17.23 8.44
N GLY A 221 20.67 -18.03 7.51
CA GLY A 221 21.84 -18.89 7.70
C GLY A 221 21.54 -20.31 8.20
N GLU A 222 20.26 -20.69 8.26
CA GLU A 222 19.86 -22.02 8.73
C GLU A 222 19.98 -23.07 7.61
N ARG A 223 21.05 -23.87 7.69
CA ARG A 223 21.40 -24.86 6.65
C ARG A 223 20.37 -25.99 6.56
N GLU A 224 19.79 -26.39 7.69
CA GLU A 224 18.77 -27.44 7.73
C GLU A 224 17.56 -27.08 6.87
N ILE A 225 17.07 -25.84 6.96
CA ILE A 225 15.95 -25.34 6.14
C ILE A 225 16.33 -25.31 4.65
N GLY A 226 17.53 -24.82 4.31
CA GLY A 226 17.98 -24.78 2.92
C GLY A 226 18.09 -26.17 2.29
N GLU A 227 18.64 -27.15 3.02
CA GLU A 227 18.74 -28.53 2.56
C GLU A 227 17.38 -29.20 2.41
N LEU A 228 16.44 -28.94 3.32
CA LEU A 228 15.08 -29.44 3.24
C LEU A 228 14.34 -28.90 2.00
N ILE A 229 14.48 -27.59 1.72
CA ILE A 229 13.91 -26.97 0.51
C ILE A 229 14.52 -27.59 -0.75
N ALA A 230 15.84 -27.78 -0.79
CA ALA A 230 16.51 -28.38 -1.95
C ALA A 230 16.03 -29.82 -2.21
N LYS A 231 15.90 -30.65 -1.15
CA LYS A 231 15.36 -32.00 -1.25
C LYS A 231 13.91 -32.00 -1.74
N ALA A 232 13.09 -31.07 -1.27
CA ALA A 232 11.71 -30.93 -1.72
C ALA A 232 11.64 -30.55 -3.20
N MET A 233 12.44 -29.57 -3.64
CA MET A 233 12.50 -29.15 -5.04
C MET A 233 13.04 -30.25 -5.98
N GLU A 234 13.96 -31.10 -5.52
CA GLU A 234 14.46 -32.23 -6.30
C GLU A 234 13.37 -33.30 -6.54
N ARG A 235 12.51 -33.55 -5.53
CA ARG A 235 11.40 -34.51 -5.63
C ARG A 235 10.23 -33.99 -6.46
N VAL A 236 9.83 -32.74 -6.22
CA VAL A 236 8.64 -32.11 -6.80
C VAL A 236 8.93 -31.52 -8.19
N GLY A 237 10.21 -31.26 -8.51
CA GLY A 237 10.63 -30.58 -9.72
C GLY A 237 10.52 -29.06 -9.62
N LYS A 238 11.15 -28.35 -10.57
CA LYS A 238 11.27 -26.87 -10.54
C LYS A 238 9.94 -26.11 -10.56
N GLU A 239 8.87 -26.71 -11.10
CA GLU A 239 7.55 -26.07 -11.25
C GLU A 239 6.48 -26.64 -10.32
N GLY A 240 6.81 -27.60 -9.46
CA GLY A 240 5.79 -28.18 -8.60
C GLY A 240 5.50 -27.33 -7.36
N VAL A 241 4.35 -27.60 -6.73
CA VAL A 241 3.81 -26.79 -5.65
C VAL A 241 4.32 -27.30 -4.31
N ILE A 242 4.96 -26.41 -3.56
CA ILE A 242 5.43 -26.66 -2.21
C ILE A 242 4.53 -25.90 -1.24
N THR A 243 4.05 -26.58 -0.19
CA THR A 243 3.24 -25.96 0.87
C THR A 243 3.87 -26.21 2.23
N ILE A 244 3.79 -25.21 3.10
CA ILE A 244 4.31 -25.27 4.46
C ILE A 244 3.11 -25.35 5.41
N GLN A 245 3.18 -26.25 6.39
CA GLN A 245 2.18 -26.42 7.43
C GLN A 245 2.86 -26.46 8.80
N ASP A 246 2.13 -26.07 9.84
CA ASP A 246 2.61 -26.14 11.20
C ASP A 246 2.74 -27.61 11.65
N GLY A 247 3.96 -28.02 11.99
CA GLY A 247 4.26 -29.36 12.49
C GLY A 247 3.75 -29.57 13.92
N LYS A 248 3.31 -30.80 14.23
CA LYS A 248 2.97 -31.21 15.61
C LYS A 248 4.19 -31.72 16.38
N THR A 249 5.28 -32.01 15.68
CA THR A 249 6.56 -32.52 16.20
C THR A 249 7.56 -31.38 16.37
N LEU A 250 8.57 -31.59 17.22
CA LEU A 250 9.64 -30.63 17.48
C LEU A 250 10.71 -30.57 16.39
N ILE A 251 10.70 -31.54 15.46
CA ILE A 251 11.68 -31.69 14.38
C ILE A 251 11.03 -31.23 13.08
N ASN A 252 11.78 -30.46 12.29
CA ASN A 252 11.37 -30.02 10.96
C ASN A 252 11.42 -31.21 10.00
N ASP A 253 10.27 -31.86 9.80
CA ASP A 253 10.12 -32.94 8.84
C ASP A 253 9.46 -32.45 7.56
N TRP A 254 9.89 -32.99 6.42
CA TRP A 254 9.19 -32.83 5.16
C TRP A 254 8.51 -34.13 4.80
N THR A 255 7.21 -34.04 4.52
CA THR A 255 6.40 -35.19 4.11
C THR A 255 5.79 -34.91 2.74
N GLU A 256 5.87 -35.91 1.87
CA GLU A 256 5.18 -35.88 0.60
C GLU A 256 3.70 -36.18 0.84
N VAL A 257 2.86 -35.18 0.68
CA VAL A 257 1.41 -35.37 0.64
C VAL A 257 0.97 -35.26 -0.82
N ILE A 258 0.83 -36.40 -1.48
CA ILE A 258 0.20 -36.48 -2.80
C ILE A 258 -1.29 -36.20 -2.59
N HIS A 259 -1.71 -34.94 -2.74
CA HIS A 259 -3.12 -34.61 -2.82
C HIS A 259 -3.63 -35.01 -4.22
N PRO A 260 -4.60 -35.96 -4.33
CA PRO A 260 -5.36 -36.08 -5.57
C PRO A 260 -6.10 -34.75 -5.77
N LEU A 261 -5.80 -34.06 -6.87
CA LEU A 261 -6.39 -32.80 -7.33
C LEU A 261 -7.71 -32.42 -6.64
N THR A 262 -7.63 -31.65 -5.56
CA THR A 262 -8.78 -30.90 -5.07
C THR A 262 -8.87 -29.63 -5.89
N LEU A 263 -9.67 -29.71 -6.97
CA LEU A 263 -10.16 -28.52 -7.68
C LEU A 263 -10.75 -27.56 -6.64
N SER A 264 -10.04 -26.48 -6.36
CA SER A 264 -10.60 -25.36 -5.62
C SER A 264 -11.83 -24.87 -6.40
N PRO A 265 -13.05 -24.84 -5.83
CA PRO A 265 -14.16 -24.23 -6.52
C PRO A 265 -13.79 -22.77 -6.74
N ILE A 266 -13.66 -22.37 -8.01
CA ILE A 266 -13.52 -20.98 -8.42
C ILE A 266 -14.65 -20.22 -7.72
N ARG A 267 -14.32 -19.44 -6.68
CA ARG A 267 -15.28 -18.52 -6.07
C ARG A 267 -15.65 -17.53 -7.16
N LYS A 268 -16.82 -17.71 -7.78
CA LYS A 268 -17.40 -16.67 -8.63
C LYS A 268 -17.40 -15.37 -7.83
N PRO A 269 -16.90 -14.26 -8.38
CA PRO A 269 -16.91 -12.98 -7.68
C PRO A 269 -18.36 -12.66 -7.28
N LYS A 270 -18.60 -12.49 -5.98
CA LYS A 270 -19.83 -11.90 -5.48
C LYS A 270 -19.87 -10.45 -5.98
N ASN A 271 -20.99 -10.06 -6.60
CA ASN A 271 -21.26 -8.78 -7.25
C ASN A 271 -20.58 -8.52 -8.60
N VAL A 272 -21.06 -9.21 -9.63
CA VAL A 272 -21.14 -8.62 -10.97
C VAL A 272 -22.54 -8.03 -11.13
N ASN A 273 -22.64 -6.73 -11.38
CA ASN A 273 -23.89 -6.02 -11.61
C ASN A 273 -24.39 -6.34 -13.04
N TRP A 274 -25.49 -7.09 -13.16
CA TRP A 274 -26.04 -7.60 -14.43
C TRP A 274 -26.81 -6.58 -15.28
N LYS A 275 -26.56 -5.27 -15.13
CA LYS A 275 -27.29 -4.22 -15.89
C LYS A 275 -26.60 -3.72 -17.16
N SER A 276 -25.47 -4.29 -17.60
CA SER A 276 -24.78 -3.83 -18.83
C SER A 276 -24.52 -4.90 -19.88
N LEU A 277 -25.27 -6.01 -19.86
CA LEU A 277 -25.20 -7.07 -20.88
C LEU A 277 -26.54 -7.16 -21.63
N SER A 278 -26.87 -6.07 -22.29
CA SER A 278 -27.90 -6.03 -23.32
C SER A 278 -27.37 -5.15 -24.45
N PHE A 279 -26.43 -5.69 -25.22
CA PHE A 279 -26.18 -5.39 -26.63
C PHE A 279 -24.95 -6.20 -27.05
N LEU A 280 -25.15 -7.41 -27.59
CA LEU A 280 -24.51 -7.97 -28.79
C LEU A 280 -24.76 -9.49 -28.87
N SER A 281 -25.96 -9.86 -29.31
CA SER A 281 -26.24 -11.20 -29.82
C SER A 281 -27.24 -11.05 -30.97
N MET A 282 -26.74 -10.93 -32.21
CA MET A 282 -27.39 -11.49 -33.40
C MET A 282 -26.55 -11.18 -34.66
N ARG A 283 -25.80 -12.17 -35.18
CA ARG A 283 -25.78 -12.41 -36.63
C ARG A 283 -25.35 -13.84 -36.93
N ARG A 284 -26.32 -14.62 -37.41
CA ARG A 284 -26.16 -15.98 -37.94
C ARG A 284 -25.45 -15.96 -39.30
N ARG A 285 -24.63 -17.00 -39.49
CA ARG A 285 -24.38 -17.85 -40.69
C ARG A 285 -24.20 -17.18 -42.06
N SER A 286 -23.07 -17.50 -42.70
CA SER A 286 -23.02 -18.37 -43.89
C SER A 286 -21.58 -18.79 -44.21
N HIS A 287 -21.37 -20.09 -44.48
CA HIS A 287 -20.26 -20.59 -45.30
C HIS A 287 -20.63 -20.40 -46.78
N PRO A 288 -19.63 -20.41 -47.68
CA PRO A 288 -19.67 -21.44 -48.71
C PRO A 288 -18.31 -22.11 -48.91
N SER A 289 -18.35 -23.43 -49.07
CA SER A 289 -17.32 -24.24 -49.72
C SER A 289 -17.68 -24.41 -51.20
N THR A 290 -16.63 -24.41 -52.02
CA THR A 290 -16.56 -24.76 -53.45
C THR A 290 -17.23 -26.09 -53.83
N LEU A 291 -17.76 -26.08 -55.07
CA LEU A 291 -18.32 -27.18 -55.90
C LEU A 291 -19.74 -27.67 -55.53
#